data_AF-A0A427ABP0-F1
#
_entry.id   AF-A0A427ABP0-F1
#
_cell.length_a   1.000
_cell.length_b   1.000
_cell.length_c   1.000
_cell.angle_alpha   90.00
_cell.angle_beta   90.00
_cell.angle_gamma   90.00
#
_symmetry.space_group_name_H-M   'P 1'
#
loop_
_entity.id
_entity.type
_entity.pdbx_description
1 polymer ?
#
loop_
_entity_poly.entity_id
_entity_poly.type
_entity_poly.pdbx_seq_one_letter_code
_entity_poly.pdbx_strand_id
1 'polypeptide(L)'
;MLELSSSFVDHTFHLCVLCRAVRIAPFSNRLAHSVPSSIQGLRCLTNYEALRFSKPIRSLAERMVHRMVNNSSINGGKYISVHLRFEEDMVAFSCCTYDGGQQEKNEMDKARERSWRGKFRRPGRVISPEANRRNGKCPLTPLEVGMMLRGMGFGNTTSVYVASGKIYNAEKYMAPLRQLFPLLETKETLASADELAPFKGHSSQLAALDYTVCAHSEVFVTTQGGNFPHFLMGHRRYLNEGHSKTINPDKKKLVLSFNNPNIRWDKFKRNMQEVLHHSDLKGITLRKPDASLYTFPMPDCMCQQAEA
;
A
#
# COMPACT_ATOMS: atom_id res chain seq x y z
N MET A 1 8.97 -0.24 -17.56
CA MET A 1 8.70 0.03 -16.12
C MET A 1 9.59 -0.82 -15.27
N LEU A 2 9.60 -2.14 -15.48
CA LEU A 2 10.60 -3.04 -14.91
C LEU A 2 11.62 -3.42 -15.99
N GLU A 3 12.85 -3.64 -15.56
CA GLU A 3 13.97 -4.18 -16.31
C GLU A 3 14.48 -5.43 -15.58
N LEU A 4 14.99 -6.41 -16.33
CA LEU A 4 15.62 -7.59 -15.76
C LEU A 4 17.11 -7.29 -15.50
N SER A 5 17.62 -7.73 -14.36
CA SER A 5 19.05 -7.72 -14.07
C SER A 5 19.82 -8.55 -15.11
N SER A 6 21.05 -8.15 -15.45
CA SER A 6 21.92 -8.88 -16.37
C SER A 6 22.10 -10.35 -15.98
N SER A 7 22.32 -10.64 -14.68
CA SER A 7 22.49 -12.00 -14.15
C SER A 7 21.30 -12.93 -14.39
N PHE A 8 20.08 -12.40 -14.48
CA PHE A 8 18.88 -13.19 -14.72
C PHE A 8 18.69 -13.53 -16.19
N VAL A 9 19.08 -12.62 -17.09
CA VAL A 9 18.99 -12.81 -18.54
C VAL A 9 19.87 -13.98 -18.97
N ASP A 10 21.06 -14.09 -18.39
CA ASP A 10 22.00 -15.18 -18.67
C ASP A 10 21.45 -16.57 -18.27
N HIS A 11 20.63 -16.64 -17.21
CA HIS A 11 20.08 -17.91 -16.72
C HIS A 11 18.77 -18.38 -17.38
N THR A 12 18.00 -17.48 -17.99
CA THR A 12 16.66 -17.82 -18.54
C THR A 12 16.61 -17.96 -20.06
N PHE A 13 17.71 -17.65 -20.75
CA PHE A 13 17.75 -17.57 -22.21
C PHE A 13 17.53 -18.93 -22.93
N HIS A 14 17.80 -20.06 -22.26
CA HIS A 14 17.73 -21.39 -22.89
C HIS A 14 16.30 -21.83 -23.27
N LEU A 15 15.26 -21.33 -22.60
CA LEU A 15 13.87 -21.75 -22.88
C LEU A 15 13.26 -21.09 -24.14
N CYS A 16 13.87 -20.03 -24.68
CA CYS A 16 13.31 -19.27 -25.81
C CYS A 16 13.91 -19.64 -27.18
N VAL A 17 14.85 -20.59 -27.23
CA VAL A 17 15.70 -20.84 -28.41
C VAL A 17 14.93 -21.43 -29.61
N LEU A 18 13.77 -22.07 -29.39
CA LEU A 18 13.03 -22.75 -30.47
C LEU A 18 11.97 -21.90 -31.17
N CYS A 19 11.37 -20.91 -30.50
CA CYS A 19 10.17 -20.26 -31.03
C CYS A 19 10.37 -18.83 -31.58
N ARG A 20 11.57 -18.23 -31.46
CA ARG A 20 11.89 -16.81 -31.78
C ARG A 20 11.05 -15.76 -31.02
N ALA A 21 9.75 -15.98 -30.81
CA ALA A 21 8.87 -15.25 -29.92
C ALA A 21 7.71 -16.15 -29.45
N VAL A 22 7.31 -16.05 -28.18
CA VAL A 22 6.14 -16.75 -27.62
C VAL A 22 5.23 -15.71 -26.98
N ARG A 23 3.93 -15.74 -27.32
CA ARG A 23 2.89 -14.92 -26.67
C ARG A 23 1.97 -15.81 -25.85
N ILE A 24 1.89 -15.57 -24.55
CA ILE A 24 1.00 -16.29 -23.63
C ILE A 24 -0.14 -15.33 -23.24
N ALA A 25 -1.39 -15.67 -23.61
CA ALA A 25 -2.57 -14.89 -23.24
C ALA A 25 -3.80 -15.81 -23.01
N PRO A 26 -4.63 -15.55 -21.99
CA PRO A 26 -4.49 -14.53 -20.95
C PRO A 26 -3.47 -14.94 -19.86
N PHE A 27 -2.60 -14.02 -19.46
CA PHE A 27 -1.58 -14.25 -18.42
C PHE A 27 -2.12 -14.04 -16.98
N SER A 28 -3.44 -14.02 -16.80
CA SER A 28 -4.07 -13.74 -15.50
C SER A 28 -4.17 -14.96 -14.57
N ASN A 29 -3.73 -16.15 -15.03
CA ASN A 29 -3.73 -17.33 -14.19
C ASN A 29 -2.59 -17.23 -13.16
N ARG A 30 -2.96 -17.13 -11.89
CA ARG A 30 -1.98 -17.25 -10.81
C ARG A 30 -1.36 -18.64 -10.89
N LEU A 31 -0.04 -18.70 -10.95
CA LEU A 31 0.65 -19.98 -10.83
C LEU A 31 0.29 -20.63 -9.48
N ALA A 32 0.28 -21.96 -9.44
CA ALA A 32 0.02 -22.70 -8.20
C ALA A 32 0.95 -22.26 -7.07
N HIS A 33 0.41 -22.20 -5.85
CA HIS A 33 1.19 -21.92 -4.64
C HIS A 33 2.20 -23.04 -4.34
N SER A 34 1.83 -24.28 -4.65
CA SER A 34 2.68 -25.47 -4.57
C SER A 34 3.31 -25.73 -5.93
N VAL A 35 4.61 -25.48 -6.06
CA VAL A 35 5.45 -25.81 -7.21
C VAL A 35 6.78 -26.37 -6.71
N PRO A 36 7.56 -27.07 -7.56
CA PRO A 36 8.87 -27.59 -7.16
C PRO A 36 9.77 -26.50 -6.56
N SER A 37 10.64 -26.89 -5.63
CA SER A 37 11.53 -25.97 -4.89
C SER A 37 12.42 -25.13 -5.81
N SER A 38 12.93 -25.71 -6.90
CA SER A 38 13.69 -24.99 -7.92
C SER A 38 12.90 -23.84 -8.57
N ILE A 39 11.60 -24.06 -8.80
CA ILE A 39 10.70 -23.04 -9.35
C ILE A 39 10.35 -21.98 -8.30
N GLN A 40 10.22 -22.34 -7.02
CA GLN A 40 10.08 -21.35 -5.95
C GLN A 40 11.33 -20.47 -5.83
N GLY A 41 12.52 -21.08 -5.84
CA GLY A 41 13.79 -20.34 -5.83
C GLY A 41 13.90 -19.37 -7.01
N LEU A 42 13.51 -19.79 -8.22
CA LEU A 42 13.46 -18.91 -9.38
C LEU A 42 12.48 -17.75 -9.19
N ARG A 43 11.30 -17.97 -8.60
CA ARG A 43 10.35 -16.90 -8.29
C ARG A 43 10.91 -15.90 -7.29
N CYS A 44 11.61 -16.38 -6.26
CA CYS A 44 12.27 -15.54 -5.27
C CYS A 44 13.31 -14.64 -5.93
N LEU A 45 14.24 -15.23 -6.69
CA LEU A 45 15.26 -14.50 -7.43
C LEU A 45 14.64 -13.50 -8.42
N THR A 46 13.61 -13.91 -9.15
CA THR A 46 12.94 -13.02 -10.10
C THR A 46 12.33 -11.81 -9.39
N ASN A 47 11.59 -12.05 -8.30
CA ASN A 47 10.79 -11.02 -7.65
C ASN A 47 11.62 -10.05 -6.81
N TYR A 48 12.63 -10.54 -6.10
CA TYR A 48 13.38 -9.73 -5.13
C TYR A 48 14.73 -9.23 -5.64
N GLU A 49 15.33 -9.89 -6.64
CA GLU A 49 16.66 -9.53 -7.16
C GLU A 49 16.63 -9.03 -8.61
N ALA A 50 15.95 -9.77 -9.48
CA ALA A 50 16.04 -9.56 -10.92
C ALA A 50 15.17 -8.41 -11.42
N LEU A 51 13.93 -8.30 -10.93
CA LEU A 51 13.00 -7.25 -11.35
C LEU A 51 13.35 -5.93 -10.68
N ARG A 52 13.85 -4.97 -11.48
CA ARG A 52 14.22 -3.64 -11.01
C ARG A 52 13.41 -2.58 -11.73
N PHE A 53 13.09 -1.47 -11.06
CA PHE A 53 12.51 -0.33 -11.76
C PHE A 53 13.50 0.24 -12.77
N SER A 54 12.98 0.70 -13.91
CA SER A 54 13.80 1.32 -14.95
C SER A 54 14.60 2.50 -14.41
N LYS A 55 15.77 2.76 -15.03
CA LYS A 55 16.70 3.80 -14.56
C LYS A 55 16.03 5.15 -14.27
N PRO A 56 15.13 5.71 -15.11
CA PRO A 56 14.49 6.99 -14.82
C PRO A 56 13.65 6.98 -13.53
N ILE A 57 12.88 5.91 -13.30
CA ILE A 57 12.05 5.75 -12.10
C ILE A 57 12.95 5.64 -10.87
N ARG A 58 13.95 4.76 -10.94
CA ARG A 58 14.87 4.51 -9.82
C ARG A 58 15.63 5.79 -9.43
N SER A 59 16.17 6.51 -10.42
CA SER A 59 16.93 7.75 -10.16
C SER A 59 16.10 8.83 -9.48
N LEU A 60 14.84 9.03 -9.88
CA LEU A 60 13.97 9.99 -9.19
C LEU A 60 13.55 9.49 -7.81
N ALA A 61 13.17 8.22 -7.70
CA ALA A 61 12.75 7.63 -6.45
C ALA A 61 13.85 7.68 -5.37
N GLU A 62 15.10 7.38 -5.72
CA GLU A 62 16.26 7.51 -4.83
C GLU A 62 16.45 8.95 -4.34
N ARG A 63 16.27 9.95 -5.22
CA ARG A 63 16.29 11.37 -4.81
C ARG A 63 15.15 11.72 -3.86
N MET A 64 13.95 11.21 -4.11
CA MET A 64 12.80 11.42 -3.23
C MET A 64 13.04 10.80 -1.86
N VAL A 65 13.60 9.59 -1.77
CA VAL A 65 13.99 8.96 -0.50
C VAL A 65 15.00 9.82 0.24
N HIS A 66 16.06 10.28 -0.44
CA HIS A 66 17.08 11.15 0.18
C HIS A 66 16.47 12.46 0.72
N ARG A 67 15.57 13.09 -0.04
CA ARG A 67 14.84 14.29 0.42
C ARG A 67 13.97 13.96 1.64
N MET A 68 13.25 12.84 1.62
CA MET A 68 12.41 12.41 2.75
C MET A 68 13.24 12.18 4.02
N VAL A 69 14.38 11.50 3.89
CA VAL A 69 15.31 11.26 5.00
C VAL A 69 15.86 12.58 5.55
N ASN A 70 16.30 13.50 4.67
CA ASN A 70 16.80 14.81 5.09
C ASN A 70 15.74 15.67 5.78
N ASN A 71 14.52 15.72 5.23
CA ASN A 71 13.39 16.42 5.84
C ASN A 71 12.95 15.80 7.17
N SER A 72 13.31 14.52 7.41
CA SER A 72 13.04 13.78 8.65
C SER A 72 14.20 13.80 9.64
N SER A 73 15.12 14.77 9.54
CA SER A 73 16.27 14.91 10.43
C SER A 73 15.91 14.96 11.93
N ILE A 74 14.78 15.60 12.28
CA ILE A 74 14.24 15.64 13.66
C ILE A 74 13.95 14.23 14.20
N ASN A 75 13.65 13.28 13.32
CA ASN A 75 13.41 11.86 13.64
C ASN A 75 14.62 10.97 13.32
N GLY A 76 15.81 11.54 13.15
CA GLY A 76 17.03 10.79 12.78
C GLY A 76 16.94 10.18 11.38
N GLY A 77 16.23 10.83 10.47
CA GLY A 77 16.00 10.35 9.11
C GLY A 77 14.87 9.32 8.98
N LYS A 78 14.20 8.96 10.09
CA LYS A 78 13.13 7.97 10.12
C LYS A 78 11.78 8.60 9.83
N TYR A 79 10.96 7.90 9.05
CA TYR A 79 9.61 8.31 8.73
C TYR A 79 8.69 7.10 8.62
N ILE A 80 7.39 7.34 8.73
CA ILE A 80 6.37 6.35 8.42
C ILE A 80 5.83 6.62 7.02
N SER A 81 5.45 5.57 6.30
CA SER A 81 4.77 5.71 5.01
C SER A 81 3.35 5.16 5.09
N VAL A 82 2.40 5.86 4.46
CA VAL A 82 0.98 5.52 4.46
C VAL A 82 0.52 5.36 3.02
N HIS A 83 0.17 4.13 2.63
CA HIS A 83 -0.55 3.86 1.39
C HIS A 83 -2.05 4.09 1.61
N LEU A 84 -2.53 5.23 1.13
CA LEU A 84 -3.87 5.75 1.36
C LEU A 84 -4.74 5.58 0.11
N ARG A 85 -5.66 4.61 0.14
CA ARG A 85 -6.60 4.36 -0.96
C ARG A 85 -7.94 5.07 -0.76
N PHE A 86 -7.95 6.41 -0.87
CA PHE A 86 -9.13 7.27 -0.77
C PHE A 86 -9.42 8.03 -2.09
N GLU A 87 -9.20 7.39 -3.22
CA GLU A 87 -9.47 7.94 -4.55
C GLU A 87 -10.94 7.79 -4.96
N GLU A 88 -11.40 8.58 -5.95
CA GLU A 88 -12.80 8.60 -6.40
C GLU A 88 -13.34 7.21 -6.78
N ASP A 89 -12.53 6.37 -7.45
CA ASP A 89 -12.91 5.01 -7.84
C ASP A 89 -13.16 4.12 -6.60
N MET A 90 -12.29 4.22 -5.59
CA MET A 90 -12.40 3.45 -4.35
C MET A 90 -13.59 3.90 -3.50
N VAL A 91 -13.79 5.22 -3.36
CA VAL A 91 -14.93 5.79 -2.65
C VAL A 91 -16.23 5.38 -3.35
N ALA A 92 -16.32 5.56 -4.67
CA ALA A 92 -17.51 5.21 -5.46
C ALA A 92 -17.82 3.71 -5.43
N PHE A 93 -16.81 2.84 -5.58
CA PHE A 93 -16.97 1.39 -5.60
C PHE A 93 -17.43 0.82 -4.26
N SER A 94 -16.97 1.42 -3.15
CA SER A 94 -17.31 0.96 -1.80
C SER A 94 -18.79 1.13 -1.45
N CYS A 95 -19.50 2.01 -2.18
CA CYS A 95 -20.86 2.43 -1.88
C CYS A 95 -21.07 2.86 -0.42
N CYS A 96 -20.04 3.46 0.18
CA CYS A 96 -20.11 4.04 1.50
C CYS A 96 -20.56 5.49 1.42
N THR A 97 -21.00 6.03 2.56
CA THR A 97 -21.35 7.44 2.72
C THR A 97 -20.38 8.05 3.72
N TYR A 98 -19.85 9.21 3.36
CA TYR A 98 -18.99 10.03 4.20
C TYR A 98 -19.71 11.35 4.50
N ASP A 99 -18.96 12.41 4.81
CA ASP A 99 -19.49 13.68 5.30
C ASP A 99 -19.79 14.69 4.17
N GLY A 100 -19.88 14.25 2.91
CA GLY A 100 -20.20 15.10 1.76
C GLY A 100 -21.70 15.17 1.40
N GLY A 101 -22.57 14.51 2.16
CA GLY A 101 -24.03 14.62 2.04
C GLY A 101 -24.60 14.27 0.66
N GLN A 102 -25.64 14.98 0.23
CA GLN A 102 -26.33 14.69 -1.04
C GLN A 102 -25.46 14.96 -2.26
N GLN A 103 -24.54 15.93 -2.18
CA GLN A 103 -23.60 16.22 -3.26
C GLN A 103 -22.67 15.04 -3.50
N GLU A 104 -22.01 14.52 -2.45
CA GLU A 104 -21.16 13.34 -2.56
C GLU A 104 -21.94 12.14 -3.11
N LYS A 105 -23.17 11.91 -2.62
CA LYS A 105 -24.01 10.82 -3.11
C LYS A 105 -24.21 10.90 -4.63
N ASN A 106 -24.57 12.09 -5.13
CA ASN A 106 -24.79 12.33 -6.57
C ASN A 106 -23.50 12.16 -7.39
N GLU A 107 -22.37 12.68 -6.89
CA GLU A 107 -21.05 12.52 -7.53
C GLU A 107 -20.65 11.04 -7.62
N MET A 108 -20.78 10.31 -6.52
CA MET A 108 -20.45 8.88 -6.45
C MET A 108 -21.38 8.03 -7.32
N ASP A 109 -22.66 8.40 -7.46
CA ASP A 109 -23.59 7.74 -8.40
C ASP A 109 -23.15 7.94 -9.86
N LYS A 110 -22.74 9.17 -10.22
CA LYS A 110 -22.21 9.47 -11.55
C LYS A 110 -20.89 8.72 -11.80
N ALA A 111 -19.97 8.68 -10.83
CA ALA A 111 -18.73 7.92 -10.92
C ALA A 111 -19.00 6.42 -11.11
N ARG A 112 -19.95 5.85 -10.34
CA ARG A 112 -20.35 4.45 -10.47
C ARG A 112 -20.88 4.12 -11.87
N GLU A 113 -21.73 4.98 -12.40
CA GLU A 113 -22.32 4.79 -13.73
C GLU A 113 -21.24 4.85 -14.83
N ARG A 114 -20.37 5.87 -14.79
CA ARG A 114 -19.26 6.04 -15.74
C ARG A 114 -18.32 4.82 -15.77
N SER A 115 -17.95 4.30 -14.59
CA SER A 115 -16.90 3.27 -14.49
C SER A 115 -17.41 1.83 -14.58
N TRP A 116 -18.65 1.54 -14.17
CA TRP A 116 -19.15 0.15 -14.12
C TRP A 116 -20.52 -0.07 -14.78
N ARG A 117 -21.07 0.91 -15.52
CA ARG A 117 -22.24 0.77 -16.41
C ARG A 117 -23.40 -0.05 -15.82
N GLY A 118 -24.15 0.56 -14.92
CA GLY A 118 -25.30 -0.10 -14.27
C GLY A 118 -24.99 -1.27 -13.32
N LYS A 119 -23.73 -1.69 -13.11
CA LYS A 119 -23.35 -2.79 -12.18
C LYS A 119 -23.97 -2.68 -10.79
N PHE A 120 -24.11 -1.44 -10.30
CA PHE A 120 -24.62 -1.14 -8.96
C PHE A 120 -26.15 -0.96 -8.92
N ARG A 121 -26.81 -0.89 -10.08
CA ARG A 121 -28.26 -0.72 -10.25
C ARG A 121 -28.96 -1.99 -10.74
N ARG A 122 -28.25 -3.11 -10.82
CA ARG A 122 -28.83 -4.39 -11.26
C ARG A 122 -29.96 -4.83 -10.32
N PRO A 123 -31.05 -5.40 -10.85
CA PRO A 123 -32.13 -5.94 -10.03
C PRO A 123 -31.61 -6.91 -8.96
N GLY A 124 -32.15 -6.83 -7.75
CA GLY A 124 -31.75 -7.66 -6.60
C GLY A 124 -30.50 -7.19 -5.86
N ARG A 125 -29.80 -6.15 -6.32
CA ARG A 125 -28.62 -5.62 -5.61
C ARG A 125 -29.02 -4.58 -4.56
N VAL A 126 -28.91 -4.95 -3.28
CA VAL A 126 -29.12 -4.03 -2.16
C VAL A 126 -27.80 -3.39 -1.74
N ILE A 127 -27.76 -2.05 -1.68
CA ILE A 127 -26.61 -1.29 -1.20
C ILE A 127 -26.93 -0.78 0.21
N SER A 128 -26.13 -1.19 1.19
CA SER A 128 -26.20 -0.67 2.56
C SER A 128 -24.84 -0.06 2.94
N PRO A 129 -24.73 1.28 2.93
CA PRO A 129 -23.49 1.99 3.29
C PRO A 129 -23.00 1.63 4.70
N GLU A 130 -23.91 1.57 5.67
CA GLU A 130 -23.59 1.18 7.04
C GLU A 130 -23.07 -0.25 7.15
N ALA A 131 -23.71 -1.20 6.46
CA ALA A 131 -23.24 -2.57 6.46
C ALA A 131 -21.88 -2.69 5.76
N ASN A 132 -21.64 -1.92 4.69
CA ASN A 132 -20.32 -1.86 4.05
C ASN A 132 -19.26 -1.33 5.02
N ARG A 133 -19.59 -0.30 5.80
CA ARG A 133 -18.70 0.26 6.84
C ARG A 133 -18.41 -0.75 7.93
N ARG A 134 -19.44 -1.33 8.56
CA ARG A 134 -19.29 -2.37 9.61
C ARG A 134 -18.49 -3.59 9.13
N ASN A 135 -18.61 -3.95 7.85
CA ASN A 135 -17.87 -5.05 7.25
C ASN A 135 -16.45 -4.69 6.78
N GLY A 136 -15.97 -3.46 7.05
CA GLY A 136 -14.62 -3.02 6.69
C GLY A 136 -14.41 -2.79 5.20
N LYS A 137 -15.48 -2.67 4.40
CA LYS A 137 -15.40 -2.47 2.95
C LYS A 137 -15.08 -1.03 2.56
N CYS A 138 -15.44 -0.07 3.43
CA CYS A 138 -15.15 1.34 3.16
C CYS A 138 -13.65 1.63 3.27
N PRO A 139 -13.11 2.46 2.37
CA PRO A 139 -11.87 3.19 2.59
C PRO A 139 -11.90 3.98 3.91
N LEU A 140 -10.76 4.00 4.60
CA LEU A 140 -10.55 4.90 5.74
C LEU A 140 -10.36 6.33 5.24
N THR A 141 -11.00 7.30 5.88
CA THR A 141 -10.75 8.72 5.57
C THR A 141 -9.35 9.12 6.06
N PRO A 142 -8.74 10.19 5.51
CA PRO A 142 -7.44 10.63 6.01
C PRO A 142 -7.50 11.06 7.49
N LEU A 143 -8.64 11.60 7.96
CA LEU A 143 -8.86 11.86 9.39
C LEU A 143 -8.81 10.58 10.23
N GLU A 144 -9.49 9.51 9.80
CA GLU A 144 -9.49 8.22 10.51
C GLU A 144 -8.09 7.63 10.58
N VAL A 145 -7.32 7.74 9.51
CA VAL A 145 -5.91 7.33 9.48
C VAL A 145 -5.09 8.15 10.46
N GLY A 146 -5.26 9.47 10.47
CA GLY A 146 -4.56 10.36 11.40
C GLY A 146 -4.89 10.02 12.85
N MET A 147 -6.17 9.84 13.18
CA MET A 147 -6.63 9.45 14.52
C MET A 147 -6.07 8.10 14.95
N MET A 148 -6.07 7.11 14.05
CA MET A 148 -5.46 5.80 14.29
C MET A 148 -3.98 5.94 14.65
N LEU A 149 -3.20 6.68 13.86
CA LEU A 149 -1.77 6.89 14.11
C LEU A 149 -1.51 7.63 15.44
N ARG A 150 -2.30 8.66 15.76
CA ARG A 150 -2.23 9.36 17.05
C ARG A 150 -2.54 8.43 18.22
N GLY A 151 -3.53 7.56 18.06
CA GLY A 151 -3.88 6.56 19.06
C GLY A 151 -2.78 5.51 19.27
N MET A 152 -2.05 5.16 18.21
CA MET A 152 -0.90 4.25 18.23
C MET A 152 0.35 4.86 18.90
N GLY A 153 0.37 6.18 19.11
CA GLY A 153 1.47 6.89 19.77
C GLY A 153 2.34 7.72 18.83
N PHE A 154 2.03 7.80 17.54
CA PHE A 154 2.75 8.70 16.62
C PHE A 154 2.42 10.16 16.95
N GLY A 155 3.47 10.95 17.23
CA GLY A 155 3.38 12.36 17.56
C GLY A 155 3.25 13.26 16.34
N ASN A 156 3.00 14.56 16.55
CA ASN A 156 2.94 15.57 15.48
C ASN A 156 4.33 15.86 14.89
N THR A 157 5.39 15.51 15.62
CA THR A 157 6.78 15.54 15.14
C THR A 157 7.16 14.30 14.35
N THR A 158 6.24 13.39 14.04
CA THR A 158 6.51 12.23 13.20
C THR A 158 6.47 12.65 11.74
N SER A 159 7.57 12.46 11.00
CA SER A 159 7.55 12.57 9.54
C SER A 159 6.69 11.48 8.89
N VAL A 160 5.77 11.89 8.02
CA VAL A 160 4.82 11.00 7.35
C VAL A 160 4.91 11.18 5.85
N TYR A 161 5.17 10.10 5.11
CA TYR A 161 5.01 10.08 3.66
C TYR A 161 3.65 9.49 3.28
N VAL A 162 2.85 10.18 2.47
CA VAL A 162 1.57 9.63 1.95
C VAL A 162 1.72 9.24 0.49
N ALA A 163 1.56 7.94 0.24
CA ALA A 163 1.43 7.35 -1.09
C ALA A 163 -0.04 7.17 -1.46
N SER A 164 -0.50 7.90 -2.47
CA SER A 164 -1.88 7.80 -2.96
C SER A 164 -1.98 8.21 -4.42
N GLY A 165 -3.03 7.74 -5.11
CA GLY A 165 -3.49 8.41 -6.32
C GLY A 165 -4.15 9.76 -6.01
N LYS A 166 -4.96 10.27 -6.95
CA LYS A 166 -5.74 11.49 -6.73
C LYS A 166 -6.81 11.24 -5.66
N ILE A 167 -6.60 11.78 -4.46
CA ILE A 167 -7.52 11.69 -3.34
C ILE A 167 -8.84 12.41 -3.69
N TYR A 168 -9.97 11.77 -3.40
CA TYR A 168 -11.29 12.37 -3.57
C TYR A 168 -11.42 13.58 -2.65
N ASN A 169 -11.79 14.74 -3.23
CA ASN A 169 -11.90 16.02 -2.52
C ASN A 169 -10.71 16.28 -1.56
N ALA A 170 -9.49 16.23 -2.13
CA ALA A 170 -8.24 16.26 -1.38
C ALA A 170 -8.09 17.47 -0.45
N GLU A 171 -8.59 18.64 -0.84
CA GLU A 171 -8.57 19.85 -0.01
C GLU A 171 -9.29 19.63 1.31
N LYS A 172 -10.54 19.13 1.25
CA LYS A 172 -11.35 18.81 2.43
C LYS A 172 -10.73 17.68 3.25
N TYR A 173 -10.46 16.55 2.61
CA TYR A 173 -10.16 15.32 3.34
C TYR A 173 -8.72 15.23 3.85
N MET A 174 -7.74 15.86 3.19
CA MET A 174 -6.34 15.84 3.67
C MET A 174 -6.06 16.89 4.74
N ALA A 175 -6.87 17.95 4.85
CA ALA A 175 -6.64 19.01 5.82
C ALA A 175 -6.51 18.50 7.28
N PRO A 176 -7.39 17.61 7.80
CA PRO A 176 -7.24 17.09 9.15
C PRO A 176 -5.98 16.22 9.34
N LEU A 177 -5.59 15.45 8.31
CA LEU A 177 -4.38 14.62 8.39
C LEU A 177 -3.12 15.49 8.48
N ARG A 178 -3.04 16.56 7.68
CA ARG A 178 -1.94 17.54 7.74
C ARG A 178 -1.90 18.29 9.07
N GLN A 179 -3.06 18.59 9.67
CA GLN A 179 -3.12 19.20 10.99
C GLN A 179 -2.57 18.27 12.08
N LEU A 180 -2.86 16.96 11.99
CA LEU A 180 -2.35 15.96 12.94
C LEU A 180 -0.87 15.64 12.75
N PHE A 181 -0.38 15.73 11.50
CA PHE A 181 1.00 15.47 11.10
C PHE A 181 1.52 16.59 10.19
N PRO A 182 2.04 17.70 10.76
CA PRO A 182 2.53 18.85 9.99
C PRO A 182 3.74 18.55 9.09
N LEU A 183 4.54 17.51 9.42
CA LEU A 183 5.69 17.05 8.64
C LEU A 183 5.28 16.04 7.54
N LEU A 184 4.04 16.14 7.05
CA LEU A 184 3.51 15.24 6.03
C LEU A 184 4.00 15.66 4.64
N GLU A 185 4.63 14.71 3.97
CA GLU A 185 5.14 14.83 2.61
C GLU A 185 4.34 13.93 1.66
N THR A 186 4.21 14.35 0.41
CA THR A 186 3.66 13.56 -0.70
C THR A 186 4.65 13.52 -1.85
N LYS A 187 4.32 12.79 -2.91
CA LYS A 187 5.12 12.77 -4.13
C LYS A 187 5.38 14.17 -4.68
N GLU A 188 4.35 15.01 -4.67
CA GLU A 188 4.36 16.38 -5.21
C GLU A 188 5.12 17.37 -4.33
N THR A 189 5.34 17.05 -3.05
CA THR A 189 6.17 17.88 -2.18
C THR A 189 7.64 17.44 -2.22
N LEU A 190 7.90 16.14 -2.45
CA LEU A 190 9.25 15.60 -2.57
C LEU A 190 9.87 15.74 -3.96
N ALA A 191 9.09 15.95 -5.02
CA ALA A 191 9.58 16.07 -6.39
C ALA A 191 8.93 17.26 -7.12
N SER A 192 9.72 17.97 -7.94
CA SER A 192 9.20 19.11 -8.69
C SER A 192 8.23 18.68 -9.79
N ALA A 193 7.41 19.63 -10.27
CA ALA A 193 6.50 19.37 -11.38
C ALA A 193 7.23 18.90 -12.66
N ASP A 194 8.46 19.39 -12.88
CA ASP A 194 9.32 19.03 -14.02
C ASP A 194 9.93 17.65 -13.85
N GLU A 195 10.38 17.30 -12.64
CA GLU A 195 10.86 15.95 -12.33
C GLU A 195 9.74 14.90 -12.51
N LEU A 196 8.50 15.27 -12.19
CA LEU A 196 7.34 14.39 -12.34
C LEU A 196 6.77 14.37 -13.75
N ALA A 197 7.05 15.37 -14.59
CA ALA A 197 6.47 15.51 -15.93
C ALA A 197 6.62 14.24 -16.80
N PRO A 198 7.78 13.55 -16.84
CA PRO A 198 7.94 12.32 -17.65
C PRO A 198 7.04 11.16 -17.23
N PHE A 199 6.55 11.17 -15.99
CA PHE A 199 5.74 10.10 -15.41
C PHE A 199 4.24 10.42 -15.43
N LYS A 200 3.85 11.66 -15.77
CA LYS A 200 2.44 12.07 -15.85
C LYS A 200 1.70 11.24 -16.90
N GLY A 201 0.46 10.84 -16.58
CA GLY A 201 -0.34 9.94 -17.42
C GLY A 201 0.02 8.46 -17.29
N HIS A 202 1.11 8.11 -16.59
CA HIS A 202 1.52 6.74 -16.35
C HIS A 202 1.35 6.37 -14.87
N SER A 203 0.13 6.05 -14.45
CA SER A 203 -0.23 5.77 -13.05
C SER A 203 0.68 4.74 -12.38
N SER A 204 1.02 3.66 -13.08
CA SER A 204 1.89 2.62 -12.54
C SER A 204 3.35 3.06 -12.39
N GLN A 205 3.84 4.03 -13.19
CA GLN A 205 5.19 4.59 -12.99
C GLN A 205 5.22 5.55 -11.79
N LEU A 206 4.16 6.35 -11.61
CA LEU A 206 4.00 7.19 -10.42
C LEU A 206 3.88 6.36 -9.13
N ALA A 207 3.19 5.21 -9.21
CA ALA A 207 3.12 4.25 -8.12
C ALA A 207 4.48 3.59 -7.83
N ALA A 208 5.33 3.40 -8.83
CA ALA A 208 6.69 2.88 -8.61
C ALA A 208 7.58 3.85 -7.81
N LEU A 209 7.39 5.17 -8.01
CA LEU A 209 8.03 6.20 -7.16
C LEU A 209 7.57 6.06 -5.70
N ASP A 210 6.26 5.99 -5.47
CA ASP A 210 5.70 5.77 -4.12
C ASP A 210 6.23 4.49 -3.48
N TYR A 211 6.26 3.41 -4.26
CA TYR A 211 6.68 2.10 -3.79
C TYR A 211 8.07 2.15 -3.18
N THR A 212 9.01 2.84 -3.84
CA THR A 212 10.39 2.96 -3.36
C THR A 212 10.45 3.79 -2.08
N VAL A 213 9.76 4.95 -2.03
CA VAL A 213 9.72 5.77 -0.80
C VAL A 213 9.09 5.01 0.36
N CYS A 214 8.04 4.23 0.12
CA CYS A 214 7.44 3.38 1.15
C CYS A 214 8.30 2.15 1.50
N ALA A 215 9.16 1.66 0.61
CA ALA A 215 10.05 0.53 0.90
C ALA A 215 11.12 0.91 1.94
N HIS A 216 11.59 2.15 1.91
CA HIS A 216 12.63 2.66 2.80
C HIS A 216 12.11 3.26 4.13
N SER A 217 10.80 3.30 4.36
CA SER A 217 10.26 3.85 5.61
C SER A 217 10.49 2.92 6.81
N GLU A 218 10.48 3.45 8.03
CA GLU A 218 10.60 2.64 9.25
C GLU A 218 9.34 1.78 9.47
N VAL A 219 8.18 2.40 9.25
CA VAL A 219 6.86 1.76 9.36
C VAL A 219 6.11 1.94 8.06
N PHE A 220 5.50 0.87 7.55
CA PHE A 220 4.58 0.94 6.42
C PHE A 220 3.14 0.74 6.89
N VAL A 221 2.23 1.62 6.49
CA VAL A 221 0.80 1.57 6.82
C VAL A 221 0.01 1.41 5.54
N THR A 222 -0.93 0.46 5.50
CA THR A 222 -1.83 0.30 4.36
C THR A 222 -3.28 0.34 4.80
N THR A 223 -4.10 1.16 4.13
CA THR A 223 -5.54 1.29 4.46
C THR A 223 -6.43 0.34 3.68
N GLN A 224 -5.88 -0.32 2.66
CA GLN A 224 -6.59 -1.21 1.77
C GLN A 224 -5.66 -2.30 1.24
N GLY A 225 -6.21 -3.48 0.95
CA GLY A 225 -5.47 -4.53 0.24
C GLY A 225 -5.27 -4.21 -1.25
N GLY A 226 -4.49 -5.04 -1.94
CA GLY A 226 -4.22 -4.89 -3.37
C GLY A 226 -2.78 -5.24 -3.70
N ASN A 227 -2.41 -5.14 -4.97
CA ASN A 227 -1.07 -5.54 -5.43
C ASN A 227 0.04 -4.68 -4.80
N PHE A 228 -0.17 -3.36 -4.67
CA PHE A 228 0.82 -2.46 -4.11
C PHE A 228 1.28 -2.88 -2.69
N PRO A 229 0.41 -2.97 -1.67
CA PRO A 229 0.83 -3.41 -0.35
C PRO A 229 1.27 -4.88 -0.35
N HIS A 230 0.67 -5.74 -1.18
CA HIS A 230 1.04 -7.15 -1.27
C HIS A 230 2.53 -7.34 -1.58
N PHE A 231 3.03 -6.69 -2.64
CA PHE A 231 4.43 -6.78 -3.05
C PHE A 231 5.34 -5.98 -2.13
N LEU A 232 4.91 -4.80 -1.71
CA LEU A 232 5.73 -3.91 -0.87
C LEU A 232 6.03 -4.54 0.49
N MET A 233 5.05 -5.21 1.11
CA MET A 233 5.25 -5.90 2.39
C MET A 233 6.31 -7.00 2.28
N GLY A 234 6.27 -7.83 1.24
CA GLY A 234 7.28 -8.86 1.06
C GLY A 234 8.65 -8.27 0.72
N HIS A 235 8.69 -7.22 -0.10
CA HIS A 235 9.96 -6.56 -0.44
C HIS A 235 10.62 -5.93 0.78
N ARG A 236 9.85 -5.23 1.62
CA ARG A 236 10.34 -4.68 2.88
C ARG A 236 10.88 -5.75 3.83
N ARG A 237 10.22 -6.90 3.92
CA ARG A 237 10.70 -8.04 4.73
C ARG A 237 11.99 -8.62 4.18
N TYR A 238 12.09 -8.72 2.85
CA TYR A 238 13.30 -9.17 2.18
C TYR A 238 14.49 -8.25 2.44
N LEU A 239 14.29 -6.93 2.28
CA LEU A 239 15.32 -5.92 2.55
C LEU A 239 15.74 -5.84 4.02
N ASN A 240 14.80 -6.10 4.95
CA ASN A 240 15.03 -6.01 6.39
C ASN A 240 15.29 -7.38 7.04
N GLU A 241 15.74 -8.37 6.26
CA GLU A 241 16.19 -9.68 6.78
C GLU A 241 15.12 -10.43 7.61
N GLY A 242 13.84 -10.18 7.33
CA GLY A 242 12.71 -10.94 7.85
C GLY A 242 11.60 -10.08 8.41
N HIS A 243 11.88 -9.25 9.42
CA HIS A 243 10.88 -8.38 10.05
C HIS A 243 10.87 -6.98 9.45
N SER A 244 9.69 -6.53 9.07
CA SER A 244 9.49 -5.12 8.74
C SER A 244 8.15 -4.64 9.28
N LYS A 245 8.21 -3.60 10.13
CA LYS A 245 7.04 -3.08 10.84
C LYS A 245 5.99 -2.60 9.86
N THR A 246 4.86 -3.30 9.85
CA THR A 246 3.74 -3.04 8.93
C THR A 246 2.44 -2.94 9.71
N ILE A 247 1.69 -1.86 9.51
CA ILE A 247 0.37 -1.64 10.10
C ILE A 247 -0.67 -1.92 9.01
N ASN A 248 -1.39 -3.04 9.17
CA ASN A 248 -2.52 -3.41 8.32
C ASN A 248 -3.74 -3.65 9.23
N PRO A 249 -4.51 -2.60 9.51
CA PRO A 249 -5.52 -2.67 10.55
C PRO A 249 -6.73 -3.50 10.10
N ASP A 250 -7.30 -4.26 11.03
CA ASP A 250 -8.62 -4.86 10.84
C ASP A 250 -9.68 -3.74 10.86
N LYS A 251 -10.12 -3.34 9.68
CA LYS A 251 -11.10 -2.27 9.52
C LYS A 251 -12.42 -2.55 10.24
N LYS A 252 -12.82 -3.81 10.41
CA LYS A 252 -14.04 -4.14 11.18
C LYS A 252 -13.87 -3.75 12.64
N LYS A 253 -12.71 -4.05 13.22
CA LYS A 253 -12.38 -3.67 14.61
C LYS A 253 -12.20 -2.15 14.76
N LEU A 254 -11.55 -1.50 13.80
CA LEU A 254 -11.38 -0.04 13.82
C LEU A 254 -12.72 0.71 13.81
N VAL A 255 -13.67 0.27 12.97
CA VAL A 255 -14.98 0.92 12.85
C VAL A 255 -15.73 0.90 14.18
N LEU A 256 -15.58 -0.14 15.01
CA LEU A 256 -16.18 -0.17 16.35
C LEU A 256 -15.62 0.92 17.28
N SER A 257 -14.33 1.26 17.11
CA SER A 257 -13.70 2.35 17.88
C SER A 257 -14.12 3.72 17.36
N PHE A 258 -14.21 3.90 16.03
CA PHE A 258 -14.61 5.18 15.44
C PHE A 258 -16.10 5.49 15.58
N ASN A 259 -16.97 4.48 15.55
CA ASN A 259 -18.42 4.68 15.64
C ASN A 259 -18.93 4.88 17.06
N ASN A 260 -18.06 4.83 18.09
CA ASN A 260 -18.46 5.08 19.46
C ASN A 260 -18.22 6.57 19.82
N PRO A 261 -19.26 7.43 19.80
CA PRO A 261 -19.10 8.86 20.07
C PRO A 261 -18.65 9.15 21.51
N ASN A 262 -18.83 8.19 22.42
CA ASN A 262 -18.53 8.31 23.84
C ASN A 262 -17.22 7.60 24.22
N ILE A 263 -16.42 7.15 23.24
CA ILE A 263 -15.14 6.51 23.55
C ILE A 263 -14.18 7.53 24.17
N ARG A 264 -13.74 7.24 25.39
CA ARG A 264 -12.69 8.04 26.03
C ARG A 264 -11.36 7.86 25.29
N TRP A 265 -10.56 8.92 25.24
CA TRP A 265 -9.27 8.91 24.55
C TRP A 265 -8.30 7.83 25.08
N ASP A 266 -8.28 7.59 26.40
CA ASP A 266 -7.45 6.54 27.00
C ASP A 266 -7.84 5.14 26.53
N LYS A 267 -9.14 4.88 26.32
CA LYS A 267 -9.65 3.63 25.78
C LYS A 267 -9.35 3.51 24.29
N PHE A 268 -9.53 4.59 23.53
CA PHE A 268 -9.20 4.62 22.11
C PHE A 268 -7.71 4.32 21.87
N LYS A 269 -6.81 4.96 22.64
CA LYS A 269 -5.37 4.69 22.60
C LYS A 269 -5.04 3.22 22.86
N ARG A 270 -5.59 2.63 23.93
CA ARG A 270 -5.39 1.20 24.23
C ARG A 270 -5.81 0.30 23.07
N ASN A 271 -6.99 0.55 22.48
CA ASN A 271 -7.45 -0.21 21.31
C ASN A 271 -6.48 -0.07 20.12
N MET A 272 -5.98 1.13 19.85
CA MET A 272 -5.05 1.37 18.75
C MET A 272 -3.67 0.73 18.99
N GLN A 273 -3.18 0.75 20.22
CA GLN A 273 -1.95 0.07 20.62
C GLN A 273 -2.07 -1.46 20.46
N GLU A 274 -3.22 -2.04 20.79
CA GLU A 274 -3.49 -3.46 20.54
C GLU A 274 -3.49 -3.79 19.04
N VAL A 275 -4.10 -2.93 18.21
CA VAL A 275 -4.05 -3.07 16.74
C VAL A 275 -2.62 -2.99 16.22
N LEU A 276 -1.80 -2.07 16.75
CA LEU A 276 -0.39 -1.93 16.38
C LEU A 276 0.39 -3.21 16.75
N HIS A 277 0.26 -3.69 17.99
CA HIS A 277 0.94 -4.89 18.47
C HIS A 277 0.58 -6.12 17.62
N HIS A 278 -0.72 -6.34 17.35
CA HIS A 278 -1.16 -7.42 16.48
C HIS A 278 -0.66 -7.31 15.04
N SER A 279 -0.50 -6.08 14.52
CA SER A 279 0.04 -5.88 13.17
C SER A 279 1.54 -6.19 13.12
N ASP A 280 2.28 -5.84 14.16
CA ASP A 280 3.72 -6.07 14.26
C ASP A 280 4.06 -7.57 14.36
N LEU A 281 3.30 -8.33 15.15
CA LEU A 281 3.43 -9.79 15.25
C LEU A 281 3.27 -10.49 13.89
N LYS A 282 2.35 -10.00 13.05
CA LYS A 282 2.19 -10.51 11.67
C LYS A 282 3.36 -10.16 10.75
N GLY A 283 4.20 -9.21 11.15
CA GLY A 283 5.42 -8.80 10.46
C GLY A 283 6.49 -9.88 10.43
N ILE A 284 6.49 -10.81 11.40
CA ILE A 284 7.55 -11.80 11.65
C ILE A 284 7.15 -13.22 11.16
N THR A 285 5.89 -13.41 10.75
CA THR A 285 5.37 -14.76 10.47
C THR A 285 5.98 -15.40 9.23
N LEU A 286 6.31 -16.69 9.35
CA LEU A 286 6.65 -17.57 8.23
C LEU A 286 5.47 -17.73 7.26
N ARG A 287 5.79 -18.02 5.99
CA ARG A 287 4.80 -18.31 4.95
C ARG A 287 4.05 -19.60 5.27
N LYS A 288 2.72 -19.49 5.31
CA LYS A 288 1.82 -20.66 5.32
C LYS A 288 1.69 -21.25 3.90
N PRO A 289 1.32 -22.54 3.73
CA PRO A 289 1.23 -23.17 2.41
C PRO A 289 0.36 -22.42 1.40
N ASP A 290 -0.74 -21.83 1.85
CA ASP A 290 -1.71 -21.04 1.07
C ASP A 290 -1.36 -19.54 0.97
N ALA A 291 -0.37 -19.08 1.74
CA ALA A 291 0.06 -17.70 1.72
C ALA A 291 0.92 -17.39 0.49
N SER A 292 0.89 -16.13 0.06
CA SER A 292 1.68 -15.68 -1.08
C SER A 292 3.15 -15.53 -0.72
N LEU A 293 4.01 -16.15 -1.53
CA LEU A 293 5.46 -15.97 -1.52
C LEU A 293 5.88 -14.49 -1.57
N TYR A 294 5.15 -13.69 -2.35
CA TYR A 294 5.48 -12.28 -2.57
C TYR A 294 5.14 -11.37 -1.38
N THR A 295 4.38 -11.86 -0.39
CA THR A 295 4.12 -11.14 0.88
C THR A 295 4.92 -11.73 2.03
N PHE A 296 5.12 -13.05 2.03
CA PHE A 296 5.84 -13.78 3.06
C PHE A 296 7.01 -14.52 2.39
N PRO A 297 8.19 -13.85 2.26
CA PRO A 297 9.34 -14.44 1.59
C PRO A 297 9.99 -15.57 2.40
N MET A 298 9.88 -15.58 3.73
CA MET A 298 10.44 -16.64 4.58
C MET A 298 9.55 -17.89 4.66
N PRO A 299 10.10 -19.12 4.63
CA PRO A 299 11.53 -19.43 4.53
C PRO A 299 12.04 -19.63 3.08
N ASP A 300 11.16 -19.58 2.08
CA ASP A 300 11.48 -20.00 0.71
C ASP A 300 12.49 -19.10 -0.02
N CYS A 301 12.43 -17.79 0.20
CA CYS A 301 13.28 -16.79 -0.46
C CYS A 301 14.44 -16.30 0.40
N MET A 302 14.38 -16.56 1.71
CA MET A 302 15.38 -16.12 2.69
C MET A 302 15.23 -16.94 3.97
N CYS A 303 16.33 -17.13 4.70
CA CYS A 303 16.33 -17.87 5.96
C CYS A 303 15.88 -16.99 7.12
N GLN A 304 15.32 -17.62 8.16
CA GLN A 304 15.10 -16.96 9.44
C GLN A 304 16.47 -16.79 10.12
N GLN A 305 16.86 -15.56 10.43
CA GLN A 305 18.05 -15.33 11.25
C GLN A 305 17.78 -15.82 12.68
N ALA A 306 18.77 -16.46 13.30
CA ALA A 306 18.69 -16.83 14.70
C ALA A 306 18.60 -15.54 15.54
N GLU A 307 17.76 -15.54 16.59
CA GLU A 307 17.74 -14.44 17.55
C GLU A 307 19.14 -14.30 18.15
N ALA A 308 19.73 -13.10 18.00
CA ALA A 308 21.02 -12.73 18.58
C ALA A 308 20.86 -12.28 20.03
#